data_AF-A0A259TWR2-F1
#
_entry.id   AF-A0A259TWR2-F1
#
_cell.length_a   1.000
_cell.length_b   1.000
_cell.length_c   1.000
_cell.angle_alpha   90.00
_cell.angle_beta   90.00
_cell.angle_gamma   90.00
#
_symmetry.space_group_name_H-M   'P 1'
#
loop_
_entity.id
_entity.type
_entity.pdbx_description
1 polymer ?
#
loop_
_entity_poly.entity_id
_entity_poly.type
_entity_poly.pdbx_seq_one_letter_code
_entity_poly.pdbx_strand_id
1 'polypeptide(L)'
;MDIGIVGLGRMGLNMAIRLSRGGHRVLVSNRSQGPIDTAVEAGAEGTESVGDLIGKLESPRVVWLMLPAGQVTDDHVDEALEYLEDGDILVEGGNTRWTDTLARAERARGRGVHYVDAGVSGGVWGLENGYSIMFGASDHAAERITPVIQTLAPSPEAGWGHVGPTGAGHFTKMVHNGIEYGMMQAFAEGFAILDAKKDWGTNEAGDEITADLDLGQIASLWREGSVVQSWLLDLIAEALVERPGLKAVAPHVPDSGEGRWTVEAAIDLGVPATVIAASLFARFSSRDETQFASRVLSAMRGQFGGHPVKGDSGVDGEYADQISDAGTVEIIPGGVRTEGAASR
;
A
#
# COMPACT_ATOMS: atom_id res chain seq x y z
N MET A 1 27.16 3.05 16.04
CA MET A 1 27.59 1.68 15.70
C MET A 1 28.14 1.67 14.28
N ASP A 2 28.85 0.61 13.91
CA ASP A 2 29.40 0.42 12.57
C ASP A 2 28.34 -0.18 11.64
N ILE A 3 28.25 0.34 10.42
CA ILE A 3 27.32 -0.15 9.39
C ILE A 3 27.93 0.01 8.00
N GLY A 4 27.71 -0.99 7.16
CA GLY A 4 28.00 -0.93 5.73
C GLY A 4 26.76 -0.57 4.91
N ILE A 5 26.87 0.31 3.93
CA ILE A 5 25.80 0.59 2.95
C ILE A 5 26.30 0.29 1.55
N VAL A 6 25.58 -0.60 0.86
CA VAL A 6 25.83 -0.97 -0.53
C VAL A 6 24.74 -0.39 -1.41
N GLY A 7 25.12 0.42 -2.40
CA GLY A 7 24.20 1.09 -3.31
C GLY A 7 23.91 2.53 -2.88
N LEU A 8 24.58 3.48 -3.52
CA LEU A 8 24.49 4.92 -3.22
C LEU A 8 23.68 5.66 -4.28
N GLY A 9 22.54 5.08 -4.68
CA GLY A 9 21.51 5.83 -5.40
C GLY A 9 20.93 6.96 -4.53
N ARG A 10 19.90 7.65 -5.04
CA ARG A 10 19.26 8.77 -4.31
C ARG A 10 18.92 8.45 -2.85
N MET A 11 18.38 7.27 -2.59
CA MET A 11 18.00 6.85 -1.24
C MET A 11 19.24 6.45 -0.41
N GLY A 12 20.06 5.53 -0.90
CA GLY A 12 21.21 5.02 -0.14
C GLY A 12 22.24 6.08 0.22
N LEU A 13 22.51 7.03 -0.68
CA LEU A 13 23.39 8.17 -0.38
C LEU A 13 22.81 9.03 0.76
N ASN A 14 21.54 9.40 0.68
CA ASN A 14 20.90 10.20 1.73
C ASN A 14 20.87 9.47 3.08
N MET A 15 20.65 8.15 3.07
CA MET A 15 20.70 7.33 4.28
C MET A 15 22.11 7.28 4.88
N ALA A 16 23.15 7.12 4.05
CA ALA A 16 24.54 7.16 4.49
C ALA A 16 24.87 8.50 5.17
N ILE A 17 24.50 9.62 4.52
CA ILE A 17 24.68 10.97 5.07
C ILE A 17 23.96 11.11 6.42
N ARG A 18 22.70 10.67 6.50
CA ARG A 18 21.91 10.77 7.74
C ARG A 18 22.54 9.94 8.87
N LEU A 19 23.02 8.73 8.57
CA LEU A 19 23.68 7.87 9.54
C LEU A 19 25.02 8.46 10.02
N SER A 20 25.84 9.01 9.12
CA SER A 20 27.07 9.71 9.49
C SER A 20 26.78 10.91 10.41
N ARG A 21 25.74 11.72 10.10
CA ARG A 21 25.29 12.82 10.96
C ARG A 21 24.79 12.35 12.33
N GLY A 22 24.23 11.14 12.40
CA GLY A 22 23.80 10.49 13.64
C GLY A 22 24.95 9.85 14.44
N GLY A 23 26.21 10.02 14.01
CA GLY A 23 27.39 9.52 14.72
C GLY A 23 27.66 8.02 14.51
N HIS A 24 27.09 7.42 13.47
CA HIS A 24 27.46 6.07 13.06
C HIS A 24 28.76 6.10 12.25
N ARG A 25 29.57 5.05 12.38
CA ARG A 25 30.68 4.82 11.45
C ARG A 25 30.09 4.10 10.22
N VAL A 26 30.01 4.81 9.11
CA VAL A 26 29.34 4.34 7.90
C VAL A 26 30.39 4.01 6.86
N LEU A 27 30.51 2.74 6.50
CA LEU A 27 31.28 2.30 5.34
C LEU A 27 30.36 2.23 4.13
N VAL A 28 30.82 2.68 2.97
CA VAL A 28 29.99 2.72 1.77
C VAL A 28 30.65 2.07 0.57
N SER A 29 29.85 1.33 -0.20
CA SER A 29 30.26 0.73 -1.47
C SER A 29 29.23 1.01 -2.55
N ASN A 30 29.71 1.32 -3.75
CA ASN A 30 28.86 1.60 -4.90
C ASN A 30 29.63 1.35 -6.21
N ARG A 31 28.92 0.95 -7.27
CA ARG A 31 29.54 0.68 -8.58
C ARG A 31 30.31 1.87 -9.16
N SER A 32 29.83 3.10 -8.93
CA SER A 32 30.45 4.32 -9.44
C SER A 32 31.06 5.14 -8.30
N GLN A 33 32.23 5.72 -8.55
CA GLN A 33 33.01 6.48 -7.56
C GLN A 33 32.32 7.77 -7.09
N GLY A 34 31.68 8.54 -7.97
CA GLY A 34 31.13 9.86 -7.62
C GLY A 34 30.23 9.89 -6.37
N PRO A 35 29.22 9.00 -6.25
CA PRO A 35 28.42 8.88 -5.02
C PRO A 35 29.22 8.50 -3.76
N ILE A 36 30.31 7.75 -3.88
CA ILE A 36 31.20 7.43 -2.76
C ILE A 36 31.88 8.71 -2.29
N ASP A 37 32.42 9.51 -3.21
CA ASP A 37 33.10 10.77 -2.88
C ASP A 37 32.14 11.70 -2.12
N THR A 38 30.90 11.83 -2.57
CA THR A 38 29.87 12.63 -1.88
C THR A 38 29.56 12.11 -0.48
N ALA A 39 29.50 10.78 -0.29
CA ALA A 39 29.28 10.20 1.03
C ALA A 39 30.48 10.45 1.96
N VAL A 40 31.71 10.36 1.44
CA VAL A 40 32.95 10.63 2.19
C VAL A 40 33.02 12.09 2.62
N GLU A 41 32.68 13.03 1.75
CA GLU A 41 32.56 14.46 2.10
C GLU A 41 31.56 14.69 3.25
N ALA A 42 30.56 13.83 3.38
CA ALA A 42 29.56 13.87 4.45
C ALA A 42 29.93 13.05 5.70
N GLY A 43 31.14 12.48 5.75
CA GLY A 43 31.66 11.76 6.93
C GLY A 43 31.49 10.24 6.89
N ALA A 44 31.26 9.64 5.72
CA ALA A 44 31.37 8.19 5.53
C ALA A 44 32.79 7.76 5.16
N GLU A 45 33.05 6.46 5.18
CA GLU A 45 34.30 5.82 4.74
C GLU A 45 34.06 5.06 3.42
N GLY A 46 34.77 5.45 2.36
CA GLY A 46 34.68 4.78 1.06
C GLY A 46 35.41 3.43 1.04
N THR A 47 34.90 2.49 0.25
CA THR A 47 35.45 1.13 0.09
C THR A 47 35.52 0.75 -1.39
N GLU A 48 36.40 -0.20 -1.74
CA GLU A 48 36.63 -0.57 -3.15
C GLU A 48 35.62 -1.60 -3.69
N SER A 49 35.01 -2.40 -2.80
CA SER A 49 34.07 -3.47 -3.14
C SER A 49 33.19 -3.84 -1.96
N VAL A 50 32.18 -4.69 -2.18
CA VAL A 50 31.35 -5.24 -1.10
C VAL A 50 32.20 -6.08 -0.14
N GLY A 51 33.12 -6.89 -0.66
CA GLY A 51 34.05 -7.67 0.16
C GLY A 51 34.99 -6.81 1.01
N ASP A 52 35.55 -5.72 0.45
CA ASP A 52 36.38 -4.76 1.19
C ASP A 52 35.58 -4.07 2.32
N LEU A 53 34.34 -3.68 2.03
CA LEU A 53 33.42 -3.11 3.02
C LEU A 53 33.14 -4.08 4.17
N ILE A 54 32.79 -5.33 3.86
CA ILE A 54 32.49 -6.34 4.88
C ILE A 54 33.74 -6.68 5.71
N GLY A 55 34.91 -6.77 5.07
CA GLY A 55 36.18 -7.05 5.75
C GLY A 55 36.63 -5.97 6.74
N LYS A 56 36.13 -4.73 6.60
CA LYS A 56 36.43 -3.59 7.49
C LYS A 56 35.40 -3.40 8.62
N LEU A 57 34.30 -4.14 8.60
CA LEU A 57 33.28 -4.12 9.65
C LEU A 57 33.62 -5.09 10.78
N GLU A 58 33.30 -4.70 12.01
CA GLU A 58 33.39 -5.57 13.19
C GLU A 58 32.16 -6.48 13.29
N SER A 59 32.37 -7.75 13.62
CA SER A 59 31.30 -8.72 13.86
C SER A 59 30.56 -8.45 15.19
N PRO A 60 29.23 -8.71 15.27
CA PRO A 60 28.35 -9.08 14.18
C PRO A 60 28.10 -7.87 13.25
N ARG A 61 28.39 -8.09 11.96
CA ARG A 61 28.38 -7.07 10.91
C ARG A 61 26.95 -6.73 10.53
N VAL A 62 26.70 -5.47 10.21
CA VAL A 62 25.42 -5.02 9.65
C VAL A 62 25.67 -4.39 8.30
N VAL A 63 25.13 -5.01 7.25
CA VAL A 63 25.23 -4.53 5.87
C VAL A 63 23.85 -4.20 5.36
N TRP A 64 23.67 -2.98 4.85
CA TRP A 64 22.42 -2.50 4.29
C TRP A 64 22.51 -2.37 2.78
N LEU A 65 21.69 -3.12 2.06
CA LEU A 65 21.54 -3.04 0.61
C LEU A 65 20.45 -2.02 0.24
N MET A 66 20.83 -0.97 -0.49
CA MET A 66 19.92 0.03 -1.09
C MET A 66 20.02 0.00 -2.62
N LEU A 67 19.57 -1.12 -3.19
CA LEU A 67 19.73 -1.44 -4.61
C LEU A 67 18.37 -1.51 -5.33
N PRO A 68 18.36 -1.38 -6.68
CA PRO A 68 17.16 -1.65 -7.47
C PRO A 68 16.67 -3.08 -7.28
N ALA A 69 15.36 -3.26 -7.20
CA ALA A 69 14.74 -4.58 -7.05
C ALA A 69 15.05 -5.51 -8.25
N GLY A 70 14.92 -6.82 -8.01
CA GLY A 70 15.20 -7.88 -8.97
C GLY A 70 16.66 -8.37 -8.92
N GLN A 71 17.18 -8.79 -10.07
CA GLN A 71 18.46 -9.51 -10.19
C GLN A 71 19.63 -8.76 -9.56
N VAL A 72 19.68 -7.44 -9.65
CA VAL A 72 20.77 -6.63 -9.06
C VAL A 72 20.86 -6.88 -7.55
N THR A 73 19.74 -6.89 -6.85
CA THR A 73 19.73 -7.21 -5.41
C THR A 73 20.08 -8.67 -5.16
N ASP A 74 19.61 -9.61 -5.99
CA ASP A 74 19.97 -11.03 -5.82
C ASP A 74 21.48 -11.27 -5.96
N ASP A 75 22.13 -10.66 -6.95
CA ASP A 75 23.57 -10.77 -7.17
C ASP A 75 24.35 -10.23 -5.95
N HIS A 76 23.94 -9.09 -5.39
CA HIS A 76 24.63 -8.49 -4.24
C HIS A 76 24.30 -9.19 -2.92
N VAL A 77 23.12 -9.82 -2.79
CA VAL A 77 22.83 -10.71 -1.67
C VAL A 77 23.79 -11.90 -1.73
N ASP A 78 23.94 -12.53 -2.90
CA ASP A 78 24.80 -13.70 -3.04
C ASP A 78 26.28 -13.32 -2.82
N GLU A 79 26.74 -12.19 -3.38
CA GLU A 79 28.09 -11.64 -3.12
C GLU A 79 28.33 -11.36 -1.64
N ALA A 80 27.40 -10.67 -0.96
CA ALA A 80 27.55 -10.39 0.47
C ALA A 80 27.63 -11.69 1.30
N LEU A 81 26.83 -12.70 0.97
CA LEU A 81 26.83 -14.00 1.64
C LEU A 81 28.13 -14.82 1.44
N GLU A 82 29.01 -14.44 0.51
CA GLU A 82 30.35 -15.03 0.41
C GLU A 82 31.29 -14.55 1.53
N TYR A 83 31.03 -13.36 2.07
CA TYR A 83 31.90 -12.69 3.05
C TYR A 83 31.30 -12.58 4.45
N LEU A 84 29.96 -12.68 4.57
CA LEU A 84 29.27 -12.66 5.85
C LEU A 84 29.43 -14.00 6.60
N GLU A 85 29.47 -13.90 7.92
CA GLU A 85 29.67 -15.04 8.83
C GLU A 85 28.40 -15.31 9.66
N ASP A 86 28.38 -16.42 10.39
CA ASP A 86 27.29 -16.78 11.30
C ASP A 86 27.02 -15.65 12.32
N GLY A 87 25.76 -15.25 12.44
CA GLY A 87 25.32 -14.16 13.31
C GLY A 87 25.39 -12.75 12.69
N ASP A 88 25.98 -12.58 11.50
CA ASP A 88 25.93 -11.29 10.79
C ASP A 88 24.52 -10.97 10.27
N ILE A 89 24.28 -9.69 9.94
CA ILE A 89 22.97 -9.18 9.53
C ILE A 89 23.05 -8.52 8.16
N LEU A 90 22.21 -8.99 7.25
CA LEU A 90 21.97 -8.37 5.94
C LEU A 90 20.59 -7.72 5.93
N VAL A 91 20.57 -6.40 5.79
CA VAL A 91 19.36 -5.57 5.67
C VAL A 91 19.13 -5.25 4.20
N GLU A 92 17.93 -5.48 3.69
CA GLU A 92 17.53 -5.07 2.35
C GLU A 92 16.47 -3.98 2.45
N GLY A 93 16.80 -2.76 2.01
CA GLY A 93 15.90 -1.60 2.09
C GLY A 93 15.29 -1.17 0.75
N GLY A 94 15.41 -2.01 -0.28
CA GLY A 94 14.87 -1.76 -1.61
C GLY A 94 13.35 -1.88 -1.65
N ASN A 95 12.75 -1.50 -2.78
CA ASN A 95 11.31 -1.72 -3.01
C ASN A 95 11.08 -3.12 -3.60
N THR A 96 11.40 -4.14 -2.81
CA THR A 96 11.37 -5.55 -3.22
C THR A 96 9.99 -6.18 -3.01
N ARG A 97 9.62 -7.13 -3.88
CA ARG A 97 8.44 -7.97 -3.67
C ARG A 97 8.70 -8.93 -2.50
N TRP A 98 7.84 -8.92 -1.49
CA TRP A 98 8.00 -9.72 -0.26
C TRP A 98 8.24 -11.23 -0.47
N THR A 99 7.80 -11.81 -1.59
CA THR A 99 8.10 -13.21 -1.93
C THR A 99 9.58 -13.45 -2.23
N ASP A 100 10.24 -12.47 -2.83
CA ASP A 100 11.66 -12.56 -3.19
C ASP A 100 12.51 -12.42 -1.93
N THR A 101 12.07 -11.59 -0.97
CA THR A 101 12.61 -11.53 0.38
C THR A 101 12.63 -12.88 1.07
N LEU A 102 11.55 -13.65 1.00
CA LEU A 102 11.51 -14.98 1.64
C LEU A 102 12.53 -15.94 1.03
N ALA A 103 12.70 -15.91 -0.30
CA ALA A 103 13.70 -16.72 -0.98
C ALA A 103 15.14 -16.30 -0.59
N ARG A 104 15.41 -15.00 -0.48
CA ARG A 104 16.73 -14.46 -0.05
C ARG A 104 17.03 -14.78 1.41
N ALA A 105 16.03 -14.65 2.26
CA ALA A 105 16.13 -14.98 3.69
C ALA A 105 16.49 -16.46 3.89
N GLU A 106 15.93 -17.36 3.09
CA GLU A 106 16.28 -18.78 3.15
C GLU A 106 17.75 -19.04 2.76
N ARG A 107 18.26 -18.35 1.73
CA ARG A 107 19.68 -18.43 1.35
C ARG A 107 20.59 -17.92 2.48
N ALA A 108 20.26 -16.77 3.07
CA ALA A 108 21.01 -16.18 4.18
C ALA A 108 21.00 -17.09 5.41
N ARG A 109 19.84 -17.66 5.76
CA ARG A 109 19.68 -18.61 6.85
C ARG A 109 20.55 -19.86 6.68
N GLY A 110 20.70 -20.35 5.46
CA GLY A 110 21.60 -21.46 5.13
C GLY A 110 23.09 -21.18 5.43
N ARG A 111 23.46 -19.91 5.61
CA ARG A 111 24.80 -19.44 6.00
C ARG A 111 24.89 -18.97 7.45
N GLY A 112 23.80 -19.03 8.22
CA GLY A 112 23.75 -18.48 9.58
C GLY A 112 23.59 -16.95 9.63
N VAL A 113 23.28 -16.31 8.50
CA VAL A 113 23.11 -14.86 8.40
C VAL A 113 21.65 -14.48 8.65
N HIS A 114 21.42 -13.48 9.48
CA HIS A 114 20.10 -12.90 9.71
C HIS A 114 19.72 -11.99 8.55
N TYR A 115 18.51 -12.18 8.01
CA TYR A 115 17.99 -11.36 6.93
C TYR A 115 16.88 -10.44 7.43
N VAL A 116 17.03 -9.15 7.18
CA VAL A 116 16.06 -8.11 7.53
C VAL A 116 15.55 -7.48 6.25
N ASP A 117 14.24 -7.44 6.07
CA ASP A 117 13.60 -6.61 5.05
C ASP A 117 13.10 -5.31 5.65
N ALA A 118 13.53 -4.19 5.08
CA ALA A 118 13.20 -2.86 5.56
C ALA A 118 12.41 -2.09 4.50
N GLY A 119 11.09 -2.02 4.67
CA GLY A 119 10.25 -1.14 3.87
C GLY A 119 10.49 0.33 4.21
N VAL A 120 11.10 1.09 3.30
CA VAL A 120 11.47 2.51 3.49
C VAL A 120 10.52 3.44 2.73
N SER A 121 9.92 4.42 3.42
CA SER A 121 9.08 5.48 2.85
C SER A 121 9.60 6.88 3.24
N GLY A 122 9.25 7.90 2.45
CA GLY A 122 9.67 9.31 2.66
C GLY A 122 10.44 9.91 1.47
N GLY A 123 10.94 9.05 0.56
CA GLY A 123 11.57 9.48 -0.68
C GLY A 123 12.78 10.39 -0.46
N VAL A 124 12.99 11.34 -1.38
CA VAL A 124 14.15 12.25 -1.34
C VAL A 124 14.15 13.17 -0.11
N TRP A 125 12.99 13.43 0.48
CA TRP A 125 12.82 14.28 1.65
C TRP A 125 13.24 13.61 2.96
N GLY A 126 13.45 12.30 2.97
CA GLY A 126 13.82 11.58 4.18
C GLY A 126 15.21 11.94 4.72
N LEU A 127 16.08 12.58 3.94
CA LEU A 127 17.33 13.14 4.48
C LEU A 127 17.05 14.18 5.58
N GLU A 128 16.08 15.06 5.32
CA GLU A 128 15.67 16.14 6.22
C GLU A 128 14.70 15.61 7.26
N ASN A 129 13.60 15.00 6.81
CA ASN A 129 12.45 14.65 7.64
C ASN A 129 12.53 13.27 8.31
N GLY A 130 13.51 12.45 7.92
CA GLY A 130 13.58 11.04 8.29
C GLY A 130 12.68 10.15 7.44
N TYR A 131 12.90 8.84 7.56
CA TYR A 131 12.22 7.82 6.77
C TYR A 131 11.22 7.04 7.61
N SER A 132 10.01 6.83 7.10
CA SER A 132 9.14 5.85 7.73
C SER A 132 9.65 4.44 7.41
N ILE A 133 10.00 3.65 8.42
CA ILE A 133 10.63 2.34 8.24
C ILE A 133 9.80 1.23 8.91
N MET A 134 9.28 0.32 8.11
CA MET A 134 8.58 -0.88 8.56
C MET A 134 9.48 -2.08 8.25
N PHE A 135 10.00 -2.78 9.27
CA PHE A 135 10.94 -3.87 9.02
C PHE A 135 10.49 -5.21 9.59
N GLY A 136 10.78 -6.27 8.82
CA GLY A 136 10.60 -7.66 9.19
C GLY A 136 11.94 -8.26 9.61
N ALA A 137 11.98 -8.91 10.77
CA ALA A 137 13.21 -9.49 11.31
C ALA A 137 12.92 -10.55 12.40
N SER A 138 13.93 -11.34 12.75
CA SER A 138 13.99 -12.01 14.06
C SER A 138 14.22 -10.99 15.18
N ASP A 139 13.75 -11.26 16.40
CA ASP A 139 13.92 -10.37 17.57
C ASP A 139 15.38 -9.95 17.81
N HIS A 140 16.32 -10.90 17.68
CA HIS A 140 17.75 -10.62 17.84
C HIS A 140 18.26 -9.58 16.83
N ALA A 141 17.96 -9.79 15.54
CA ALA A 141 18.34 -8.85 14.49
C ALA A 141 17.63 -7.50 14.65
N ALA A 142 16.36 -7.50 15.05
CA ALA A 142 15.59 -6.29 15.31
C ALA A 142 16.24 -5.41 16.40
N GLU A 143 16.61 -6.01 17.53
CA GLU A 143 17.31 -5.32 18.62
C GLU A 143 18.64 -4.72 18.13
N ARG A 144 19.42 -5.49 17.38
CA ARG A 144 20.74 -5.06 16.88
C ARG A 144 20.67 -3.89 15.89
N ILE A 145 19.69 -3.87 14.99
CA ILE A 145 19.58 -2.80 13.98
C ILE A 145 18.82 -1.56 14.49
N THR A 146 18.15 -1.65 15.63
CA THR A 146 17.30 -0.56 16.17
C THR A 146 18.03 0.80 16.21
N PRO A 147 19.29 0.93 16.65
CA PRO A 147 19.98 2.23 16.64
C PRO A 147 20.11 2.86 15.24
N VAL A 148 20.31 2.03 14.20
CA VAL A 148 20.38 2.49 12.80
C VAL A 148 19.00 2.97 12.34
N ILE A 149 17.96 2.20 12.66
CA ILE A 149 16.57 2.54 12.31
C ILE A 149 16.16 3.85 12.97
N GLN A 150 16.44 4.02 14.27
CA GLN A 150 16.11 5.25 15.02
C GLN A 150 16.78 6.50 14.45
N THR A 151 18.04 6.40 14.01
CA THR A 151 18.73 7.52 13.36
C THR A 151 18.12 7.85 11.99
N LEU A 152 17.70 6.84 11.23
CA LEU A 152 17.07 7.04 9.92
C LEU A 152 15.63 7.56 10.02
N ALA A 153 14.91 7.20 11.08
CA ALA A 153 13.52 7.58 11.30
C ALA A 153 13.33 9.10 11.53
N PRO A 154 12.08 9.61 11.46
CA PRO A 154 11.77 10.99 11.80
C PRO A 154 12.16 11.36 13.23
N SER A 155 12.01 10.42 14.16
CA SER A 155 12.52 10.54 15.53
C SER A 155 12.94 9.18 16.10
N PRO A 156 13.71 9.15 17.21
CA PRO A 156 14.06 7.89 17.86
C PRO A 156 12.86 7.08 18.38
N GLU A 157 11.70 7.72 18.56
CA GLU A 157 10.51 7.14 19.21
C GLU A 157 9.36 6.89 18.23
N ALA A 158 9.42 7.44 17.00
CA ALA A 158 8.29 7.40 16.08
C ALA A 158 8.70 7.27 14.61
N GLY A 159 7.74 6.81 13.79
CA GLY A 159 7.91 6.63 12.35
C GLY A 159 8.62 5.33 11.96
N TRP A 160 8.88 4.42 12.88
CA TRP A 160 9.47 3.14 12.57
C TRP A 160 8.90 2.01 13.43
N GLY A 161 9.04 0.75 12.98
CA GLY A 161 8.62 -0.40 13.76
C GLY A 161 9.08 -1.75 13.23
N HIS A 162 9.33 -2.68 14.15
CA HIS A 162 9.44 -4.12 13.89
C HIS A 162 8.04 -4.69 13.71
N VAL A 163 7.62 -4.91 12.46
CA VAL A 163 6.21 -5.21 12.12
C VAL A 163 5.92 -6.70 12.02
N GLY A 164 6.92 -7.56 12.28
CA GLY A 164 6.77 -9.00 12.25
C GLY A 164 8.05 -9.73 11.83
N PRO A 165 7.94 -11.02 11.47
CA PRO A 165 9.07 -11.80 10.98
C PRO A 165 9.55 -11.30 9.61
N THR A 166 10.72 -11.79 9.17
CA THR A 166 11.24 -11.51 7.83
C THR A 166 10.19 -11.77 6.74
N GLY A 167 10.01 -10.81 5.84
CA GLY A 167 8.95 -10.70 4.83
C GLY A 167 7.85 -9.69 5.20
N ALA A 168 7.64 -9.41 6.50
CA ALA A 168 6.56 -8.54 6.96
C ALA A 168 6.81 -7.05 6.65
N GLY A 169 8.06 -6.59 6.63
CA GLY A 169 8.42 -5.21 6.33
C GLY A 169 8.11 -4.82 4.90
N HIS A 170 8.63 -5.57 3.93
CA HIS A 170 8.31 -5.35 2.51
C HIS A 170 6.84 -5.60 2.19
N PHE A 171 6.18 -6.56 2.84
CA PHE A 171 4.74 -6.74 2.68
C PHE A 171 3.96 -5.49 3.14
N THR A 172 4.29 -4.98 4.32
CA THR A 172 3.67 -3.77 4.87
C THR A 172 3.90 -2.56 3.96
N LYS A 173 5.13 -2.39 3.46
CA LYS A 173 5.47 -1.30 2.54
C LYS A 173 4.78 -1.44 1.18
N MET A 174 4.62 -2.67 0.67
CA MET A 174 3.87 -2.92 -0.56
C MET A 174 2.40 -2.48 -0.39
N VAL A 175 1.76 -2.83 0.73
CA VAL A 175 0.38 -2.39 1.03
C VAL A 175 0.31 -0.87 1.19
N HIS A 176 1.27 -0.24 1.89
CA HIS A 176 1.38 1.22 1.95
C HIS A 176 1.39 1.84 0.55
N ASN A 177 2.22 1.34 -0.37
CA ASN A 177 2.26 1.86 -1.74
C ASN A 177 0.92 1.64 -2.47
N GLY A 178 0.25 0.51 -2.25
CA GLY A 178 -1.10 0.28 -2.82
C GLY A 178 -2.13 1.29 -2.31
N ILE A 179 -2.08 1.65 -1.03
CA ILE A 179 -2.92 2.71 -0.45
C ILE A 179 -2.61 4.07 -1.09
N GLU A 180 -1.32 4.41 -1.22
CA GLU A 180 -0.85 5.65 -1.86
C GLU A 180 -1.43 5.78 -3.28
N TYR A 181 -1.45 4.71 -4.07
CA TYR A 181 -2.04 4.71 -5.41
C TYR A 181 -3.54 5.08 -5.39
N GLY A 182 -4.31 4.49 -4.48
CA GLY A 182 -5.73 4.79 -4.35
C GLY A 182 -5.99 6.24 -3.94
N MET A 183 -5.19 6.76 -2.99
CA MET A 183 -5.28 8.14 -2.53
C MET A 183 -4.94 9.14 -3.65
N MET A 184 -3.81 8.94 -4.35
CA MET A 184 -3.40 9.79 -5.46
C MET A 184 -4.44 9.80 -6.58
N GLN A 185 -5.01 8.64 -6.91
CA GLN A 185 -6.06 8.53 -7.91
C GLN A 185 -7.33 9.29 -7.49
N ALA A 186 -7.75 9.19 -6.22
CA ALA A 186 -8.90 9.94 -5.71
C ALA A 186 -8.68 11.45 -5.78
N PHE A 187 -7.46 11.93 -5.48
CA PHE A 187 -7.11 13.34 -5.69
C PHE A 187 -7.19 13.72 -7.17
N ALA A 188 -6.57 12.94 -8.06
CA ALA A 188 -6.56 13.23 -9.49
C ALA A 188 -7.98 13.31 -10.07
N GLU A 189 -8.86 12.37 -9.70
CA GLU A 189 -10.27 12.38 -10.11
C GLU A 189 -11.02 13.61 -9.57
N GLY A 190 -10.85 13.95 -8.29
CA GLY A 190 -11.47 15.13 -7.71
C GLY A 190 -11.04 16.44 -8.37
N PHE A 191 -9.73 16.59 -8.63
CA PHE A 191 -9.21 17.77 -9.34
C PHE A 191 -9.65 17.82 -10.80
N ALA A 192 -9.80 16.69 -11.48
CA ALA A 192 -10.35 16.66 -12.85
C ALA A 192 -11.82 17.12 -12.90
N ILE A 193 -12.63 16.74 -11.91
CA ILE A 193 -14.02 17.22 -11.79
C ILE A 193 -14.05 18.73 -11.54
N LEU A 194 -13.20 19.23 -10.63
CA LEU A 194 -13.07 20.66 -10.36
C LEU A 194 -12.63 21.44 -11.62
N ASP A 195 -11.66 20.91 -12.35
CA ASP A 195 -11.19 21.54 -13.59
C ASP A 195 -12.30 21.57 -14.65
N ALA A 196 -13.03 20.48 -14.86
CA ALA A 196 -14.07 20.43 -15.89
C ALA A 196 -15.28 21.35 -15.61
N LYS A 197 -15.52 21.72 -14.35
CA LYS A 197 -16.69 22.52 -13.96
C LYS A 197 -16.50 24.00 -14.31
N LYS A 198 -17.14 24.46 -15.39
CA LYS A 198 -17.06 25.87 -15.85
C LYS A 198 -18.37 26.66 -15.74
N ASP A 199 -19.52 26.02 -15.94
CA ASP A 199 -20.84 26.66 -15.90
C ASP A 199 -21.43 26.67 -14.49
N TRP A 200 -21.71 27.83 -13.92
CA TRP A 200 -22.22 28.05 -12.57
C TRP A 200 -23.69 28.49 -12.52
N GLY A 201 -24.42 28.31 -13.63
CA GLY A 201 -25.82 28.68 -13.74
C GLY A 201 -25.99 30.17 -14.07
N THR A 202 -27.16 30.73 -13.75
CA THR A 202 -27.51 32.12 -14.06
C THR A 202 -27.59 32.99 -12.81
N ASN A 203 -27.13 34.24 -12.89
CA ASN A 203 -27.30 35.21 -11.81
C ASN A 203 -28.76 35.75 -11.73
N GLU A 204 -29.05 36.63 -10.76
CA GLU A 204 -30.38 37.24 -10.59
C GLU A 204 -30.85 38.09 -11.79
N ALA A 205 -29.92 38.60 -12.59
CA ALA A 205 -30.22 39.37 -13.80
C ALA A 205 -30.47 38.48 -15.03
N GLY A 206 -30.27 37.17 -14.91
CA GLY A 206 -30.41 36.20 -15.99
C GLY A 206 -29.15 35.98 -16.83
N ASP A 207 -27.99 36.52 -16.43
CA ASP A 207 -26.73 36.29 -17.14
C ASP A 207 -26.13 34.94 -16.74
N GLU A 208 -25.62 34.20 -17.72
CA GLU A 208 -24.84 32.98 -17.49
C GLU A 208 -23.52 33.28 -16.78
N ILE A 209 -23.21 32.49 -15.75
CA ILE A 209 -21.98 32.59 -14.97
C ILE A 209 -21.05 31.47 -15.41
N THR A 210 -19.99 31.81 -16.13
CA THR A 210 -18.93 30.85 -16.48
C THR A 210 -17.61 31.31 -15.88
N ALA A 211 -16.92 30.41 -15.17
CA ALA A 211 -15.62 30.71 -14.56
C ALA A 211 -14.77 29.46 -14.34
N ASP A 212 -13.46 29.61 -14.51
CA ASP A 212 -12.45 28.65 -14.09
C ASP A 212 -12.20 28.74 -12.58
N LEU A 213 -11.97 27.60 -11.94
CA LEU A 213 -11.49 27.54 -10.56
C LEU A 213 -9.97 27.67 -10.51
N ASP A 214 -9.46 28.39 -9.51
CA ASP A 214 -8.03 28.38 -9.19
C ASP A 214 -7.68 27.10 -8.40
N LEU A 215 -7.33 26.05 -9.14
CA LEU A 215 -6.98 24.75 -8.55
C LEU A 215 -5.73 24.83 -7.66
N GLY A 216 -4.79 25.75 -7.95
CA GLY A 216 -3.60 25.96 -7.14
C GLY A 216 -3.94 26.57 -5.78
N GLN A 217 -4.86 27.54 -5.75
CA GLN A 217 -5.41 28.08 -4.52
C GLN A 217 -6.19 27.02 -3.73
N ILE A 218 -7.04 26.22 -4.38
CA ILE A 218 -7.81 25.15 -3.72
C ILE A 218 -6.88 24.10 -3.10
N ALA A 219 -5.88 23.65 -3.86
CA ALA A 219 -4.88 22.71 -3.36
C ALA A 219 -4.13 23.30 -2.14
N SER A 220 -3.80 24.59 -2.19
CA SER A 220 -3.11 25.27 -1.08
C SER A 220 -4.00 25.40 0.16
N LEU A 221 -5.29 25.70 -0.01
CA LEU A 221 -6.27 25.75 1.08
C LEU A 221 -6.39 24.39 1.78
N TRP A 222 -6.49 23.30 1.00
CA TRP A 222 -6.67 21.96 1.55
C TRP A 222 -5.45 21.40 2.26
N ARG A 223 -4.30 22.07 2.21
CA ARG A 223 -3.11 21.68 2.97
C ARG A 223 -3.18 22.06 4.45
N GLU A 224 -4.19 22.79 4.90
CA GLU A 224 -4.30 23.25 6.28
C GLU A 224 -5.69 22.95 6.85
N GLY A 225 -5.77 22.00 7.78
CA GLY A 225 -7.00 21.69 8.53
C GLY A 225 -8.10 20.97 7.73
N SER A 226 -7.78 20.51 6.52
CA SER A 226 -8.72 19.73 5.70
C SER A 226 -8.61 18.23 5.99
N VAL A 227 -9.73 17.52 5.94
CA VAL A 227 -9.73 16.05 6.05
C VAL A 227 -8.92 15.40 4.94
N VAL A 228 -8.89 15.99 3.73
CA VAL A 228 -8.12 15.42 2.62
C VAL A 228 -6.61 15.66 2.76
N GLN A 229 -6.15 16.59 3.60
CA GLN A 229 -4.74 16.60 4.06
C GLN A 229 -4.38 15.29 4.78
N SER A 230 -5.42 14.60 5.29
CA SER A 230 -5.44 13.27 5.89
C SER A 230 -4.89 13.14 7.32
N TRP A 231 -5.77 13.44 8.28
CA TRP A 231 -5.71 12.92 9.67
C TRP A 231 -6.50 11.60 9.83
N LEU A 232 -6.97 11.02 8.71
CA LEU A 232 -7.70 9.75 8.70
C LEU A 232 -6.85 8.57 9.21
N LEU A 233 -5.52 8.64 9.01
CA LEU A 233 -4.62 7.62 9.53
C LEU A 233 -4.53 7.67 11.06
N ASP A 234 -4.58 8.87 11.64
CA ASP A 234 -4.61 9.05 13.11
C ASP A 234 -5.88 8.42 13.69
N LEU A 235 -7.03 8.67 13.05
CA LEU A 235 -8.30 8.02 13.40
C LEU A 235 -8.24 6.49 13.34
N ILE A 236 -7.58 5.94 12.32
CA ILE A 236 -7.39 4.48 12.21
C ILE A 236 -6.51 3.96 13.35
N ALA A 237 -5.41 4.64 13.65
CA ALA A 237 -4.50 4.26 14.73
C ALA A 237 -5.21 4.27 16.09
N GLU A 238 -5.93 5.33 16.40
CA GLU A 238 -6.76 5.45 17.61
C GLU A 238 -7.80 4.33 17.67
N ALA A 239 -8.56 4.13 16.59
CA ALA A 239 -9.62 3.13 16.55
C ALA A 239 -9.11 1.69 16.73
N LEU A 240 -7.95 1.34 16.17
CA LEU A 240 -7.36 0.01 16.30
C LEU A 240 -6.80 -0.25 17.71
N VAL A 241 -6.32 0.79 18.39
CA VAL A 241 -5.92 0.72 19.81
C VAL A 241 -7.14 0.55 20.71
N GLU A 242 -8.16 1.38 20.53
CA GLU A 242 -9.40 1.32 21.32
C GLU A 242 -10.19 0.02 21.10
N ARG A 243 -10.20 -0.48 19.86
CA ARG A 243 -11.02 -1.62 19.42
C ARG A 243 -10.16 -2.63 18.63
N PRO A 244 -9.31 -3.43 19.31
CA PRO A 244 -8.43 -4.37 18.63
C PRO A 244 -9.18 -5.32 17.69
N GLY A 245 -8.77 -5.33 16.42
CA GLY A 245 -9.38 -6.15 15.36
C GLY A 245 -10.80 -5.75 14.97
N LEU A 246 -11.31 -4.60 15.42
CA LEU A 246 -12.59 -3.99 15.04
C LEU A 246 -13.83 -4.88 15.19
N LYS A 247 -13.76 -5.97 15.97
CA LYS A 247 -14.85 -6.96 16.09
C LYS A 247 -16.17 -6.39 16.62
N ALA A 248 -16.11 -5.29 17.37
CA ALA A 248 -17.26 -4.60 17.92
C ALA A 248 -17.90 -3.58 16.95
N VAL A 249 -17.28 -3.33 15.79
CA VAL A 249 -17.75 -2.36 14.79
C VAL A 249 -18.51 -3.11 13.71
N ALA A 250 -19.76 -2.72 13.45
CA ALA A 250 -20.55 -3.30 12.38
C ALA A 250 -19.98 -2.90 11.01
N PRO A 251 -19.98 -3.80 10.00
CA PRO A 251 -19.48 -3.50 8.65
C PRO A 251 -20.51 -2.70 7.83
N HIS A 252 -21.00 -1.59 8.39
CA HIS A 252 -22.03 -0.72 7.81
C HIS A 252 -21.49 0.71 7.73
N VAL A 253 -21.46 1.29 6.53
CA VAL A 253 -20.88 2.62 6.31
C VAL A 253 -21.94 3.57 5.73
N PRO A 254 -22.36 4.62 6.47
CA PRO A 254 -23.29 5.61 5.95
C PRO A 254 -22.64 6.54 4.91
N ASP A 255 -23.46 7.19 4.08
CA ASP A 255 -23.08 8.32 3.23
C ASP A 255 -23.98 9.52 3.53
N SER A 256 -23.39 10.71 3.67
CA SER A 256 -24.09 11.98 3.95
C SER A 256 -24.62 12.69 2.70
N GLY A 257 -24.26 12.20 1.51
CA GLY A 257 -24.77 12.66 0.21
C GLY A 257 -23.70 13.22 -0.74
N GLU A 258 -22.60 13.78 -0.23
CA GLU A 258 -21.58 14.49 -1.02
C GLU A 258 -20.90 13.58 -2.05
N GLY A 259 -20.71 12.29 -1.71
CA GLY A 259 -20.20 11.31 -2.66
C GLY A 259 -21.14 11.08 -3.84
N ARG A 260 -22.47 11.13 -3.62
CA ARG A 260 -23.47 11.00 -4.69
C ARG A 260 -23.40 12.19 -5.63
N TRP A 261 -23.45 13.39 -5.08
CA TRP A 261 -23.37 14.63 -5.86
C TRP A 261 -22.07 14.72 -6.66
N THR A 262 -20.97 14.22 -6.11
CA THR A 262 -19.68 14.20 -6.81
C THR A 262 -19.71 13.25 -8.01
N VAL A 263 -20.31 12.07 -7.88
CA VAL A 263 -20.44 11.10 -8.99
C VAL A 263 -21.44 11.60 -10.03
N GLU A 264 -22.55 12.21 -9.61
CA GLU A 264 -23.51 12.87 -10.51
C GLU A 264 -22.82 13.98 -11.33
N ALA A 265 -22.08 14.88 -10.65
CA ALA A 265 -21.32 15.93 -11.33
C ALA A 265 -20.27 15.37 -12.30
N ALA A 266 -19.58 14.29 -11.94
CA ALA A 266 -18.63 13.64 -12.82
C ALA A 266 -19.29 13.10 -14.11
N ILE A 267 -20.49 12.52 -14.00
CA ILE A 267 -21.28 12.05 -15.13
C ILE A 267 -21.70 13.23 -16.02
N ASP A 268 -22.27 14.28 -15.43
CA ASP A 268 -22.76 15.45 -16.15
C ASP A 268 -21.63 16.19 -16.89
N LEU A 269 -20.43 16.24 -16.29
CA LEU A 269 -19.24 16.85 -16.87
C LEU A 269 -18.46 15.91 -17.82
N GLY A 270 -18.84 14.63 -17.92
CA GLY A 270 -18.13 13.65 -18.74
C GLY A 270 -16.71 13.31 -18.24
N VAL A 271 -16.48 13.40 -16.92
CA VAL A 271 -15.17 13.15 -16.28
C VAL A 271 -15.15 11.78 -15.59
N PRO A 272 -14.15 10.92 -15.86
CA PRO A 272 -14.01 9.66 -15.14
C PRO A 272 -13.69 9.87 -13.65
N ALA A 273 -14.51 9.28 -12.76
CA ALA A 273 -14.35 9.30 -11.31
C ALA A 273 -14.39 7.87 -10.73
N THR A 274 -13.51 7.00 -11.22
CA THR A 274 -13.58 5.54 -11.00
C THR A 274 -13.38 5.15 -9.55
N VAL A 275 -12.33 5.65 -8.88
CA VAL A 275 -12.04 5.36 -7.48
C VAL A 275 -13.07 6.01 -6.57
N ILE A 276 -13.47 7.25 -6.86
CA ILE A 276 -14.53 7.95 -6.11
C ILE A 276 -15.86 7.17 -6.20
N ALA A 277 -16.29 6.79 -7.41
CA ALA A 277 -17.52 6.03 -7.61
C ALA A 277 -17.46 4.64 -6.96
N ALA A 278 -16.34 3.92 -7.11
CA ALA A 278 -16.15 2.63 -6.44
C ALA A 278 -16.25 2.76 -4.91
N SER A 279 -15.69 3.84 -4.34
CA SER A 279 -15.78 4.11 -2.91
C SER A 279 -17.22 4.40 -2.44
N LEU A 280 -18.04 5.06 -3.27
CA LEU A 280 -19.46 5.29 -3.00
C LEU A 280 -20.24 3.98 -3.08
N PHE A 281 -20.03 3.19 -4.13
CA PHE A 281 -20.74 1.92 -4.32
C PHE A 281 -20.38 0.90 -3.23
N ALA A 282 -19.14 0.90 -2.73
CA ALA A 282 -18.77 0.08 -1.57
C ALA A 282 -19.64 0.38 -0.33
N ARG A 283 -20.02 1.66 -0.11
CA ARG A 283 -20.95 2.03 0.96
C ARG A 283 -22.35 1.51 0.70
N PHE A 284 -22.82 1.55 -0.54
CA PHE A 284 -24.13 1.00 -0.90
C PHE A 284 -24.17 -0.51 -0.63
N SER A 285 -23.14 -1.23 -1.06
CA SER A 285 -22.99 -2.66 -0.79
C SER A 285 -22.95 -2.99 0.71
N SER A 286 -22.30 -2.16 1.53
CA SER A 286 -22.25 -2.35 2.99
C SER A 286 -23.63 -2.31 3.69
N ARG A 287 -24.65 -1.78 3.00
CA ARG A 287 -26.02 -1.64 3.51
C ARG A 287 -27.03 -2.52 2.79
N ASP A 288 -26.61 -3.25 1.75
CA ASP A 288 -27.49 -4.15 1.01
C ASP A 288 -27.64 -5.47 1.77
N GLU A 289 -28.65 -5.53 2.64
CA GLU A 289 -29.02 -6.75 3.36
C GLU A 289 -29.62 -7.82 2.43
N THR A 290 -30.21 -7.41 1.29
CA THR A 290 -30.87 -8.34 0.36
C THR A 290 -29.85 -9.12 -0.46
N GLN A 291 -28.73 -8.47 -0.80
CA GLN A 291 -27.70 -8.97 -1.73
C GLN A 291 -28.30 -9.47 -3.05
N PHE A 292 -29.32 -8.79 -3.56
CA PHE A 292 -30.10 -9.27 -4.71
C PHE A 292 -29.23 -9.50 -5.95
N ALA A 293 -28.27 -8.61 -6.24
CA ALA A 293 -27.33 -8.79 -7.33
C ALA A 293 -26.51 -10.09 -7.21
N SER A 294 -26.01 -10.40 -6.01
CA SER A 294 -25.29 -11.65 -5.73
C SER A 294 -26.18 -12.88 -5.90
N ARG A 295 -27.47 -12.79 -5.54
CA ARG A 295 -28.45 -13.86 -5.75
C ARG A 295 -28.68 -14.12 -7.24
N VAL A 296 -28.85 -13.06 -8.04
CA VAL A 296 -28.98 -13.17 -9.50
C VAL A 296 -27.71 -13.80 -10.11
N LEU A 297 -26.52 -13.36 -9.69
CA LEU A 297 -25.25 -13.94 -10.14
C LEU A 297 -25.13 -15.42 -9.78
N SER A 298 -25.49 -15.81 -8.55
CA SER A 298 -25.46 -17.21 -8.14
C SER A 298 -26.45 -18.05 -8.95
N ALA A 299 -27.67 -17.57 -9.15
CA ALA A 299 -28.69 -18.25 -9.95
C ALA A 299 -28.21 -18.45 -11.39
N MET A 300 -27.64 -17.43 -12.03
CA MET A 300 -27.08 -17.56 -13.39
C MET A 300 -25.98 -18.61 -13.44
N ARG A 301 -25.03 -18.60 -12.49
CA ARG A 301 -23.95 -19.63 -12.42
C ARG A 301 -24.49 -21.05 -12.25
N GLY A 302 -25.59 -21.21 -11.51
CA GLY A 302 -26.32 -22.47 -11.44
C GLY A 302 -26.91 -22.87 -12.79
N GLN A 303 -27.65 -21.95 -13.41
CA GLN A 303 -28.40 -22.20 -14.66
C GLN A 303 -27.50 -22.50 -15.87
N PHE A 304 -26.47 -21.69 -16.14
CA PHE A 304 -25.62 -21.91 -17.33
C PHE A 304 -24.44 -22.85 -17.06
N GLY A 305 -23.92 -22.86 -15.83
CA GLY A 305 -22.65 -23.51 -15.48
C GLY A 305 -22.79 -24.79 -14.64
N GLY A 306 -24.01 -25.11 -14.18
CA GLY A 306 -24.27 -26.26 -13.30
C GLY A 306 -23.61 -26.14 -11.93
N HIS A 307 -23.22 -24.93 -11.50
CA HIS A 307 -22.60 -24.74 -10.19
C HIS A 307 -23.66 -24.85 -9.07
N PRO A 308 -23.35 -25.50 -7.94
CA PRO A 308 -24.28 -25.56 -6.81
C PRO A 308 -24.70 -24.16 -6.32
N VAL A 309 -26.00 -23.95 -6.16
CA VAL A 309 -26.60 -22.72 -5.60
C VAL A 309 -27.00 -23.00 -4.16
N LYS A 310 -26.44 -22.25 -3.22
CA LYS A 310 -26.73 -22.43 -1.78
C LYS A 310 -28.14 -21.93 -1.47
N GLY A 311 -28.97 -22.75 -0.81
CA GLY A 311 -30.36 -22.43 -0.46
C GLY A 311 -31.37 -22.70 -1.57
N ASP A 312 -30.93 -23.22 -2.71
CA ASP A 312 -31.80 -23.82 -3.72
C ASP A 312 -32.08 -25.26 -3.29
N SER A 313 -33.31 -25.58 -2.93
CA SER A 313 -33.70 -26.93 -2.49
C SER A 313 -33.83 -27.93 -3.62
N GLY A 314 -32.88 -27.89 -4.55
CA GLY A 314 -32.51 -29.02 -5.37
C GLY A 314 -31.23 -29.71 -4.89
N VAL A 315 -30.49 -29.14 -3.91
CA VAL A 315 -29.19 -29.70 -3.46
C VAL A 315 -29.02 -29.79 -1.94
N ASP A 316 -29.75 -29.01 -1.13
CA ASP A 316 -29.87 -29.25 0.32
C ASP A 316 -31.30 -28.93 0.76
N GLY A 317 -31.90 -29.81 1.57
CA GLY A 317 -33.35 -29.91 1.81
C GLY A 317 -34.06 -28.64 2.31
N GLU A 318 -35.39 -28.66 2.12
CA GLU A 318 -36.41 -27.77 2.69
C GLU A 318 -36.76 -26.43 1.99
N TYR A 319 -36.83 -26.41 0.66
CA TYR A 319 -37.55 -25.36 -0.12
C TYR A 319 -38.44 -25.95 -1.25
N ALA A 320 -38.62 -27.28 -1.29
CA ALA A 320 -39.42 -27.95 -2.32
C ALA A 320 -40.93 -27.63 -2.21
N ASP A 321 -41.39 -27.08 -1.09
CA ASP A 321 -42.82 -26.89 -0.80
C ASP A 321 -43.32 -25.44 -0.99
N GLN A 322 -42.57 -24.56 -1.66
CA GLN A 322 -43.03 -23.21 -2.01
C GLN A 322 -43.05 -22.89 -3.51
N ILE A 323 -42.78 -23.87 -4.37
CA ILE A 323 -43.16 -23.82 -5.79
C ILE A 323 -44.19 -24.92 -6.04
N SER A 324 -45.35 -24.81 -5.40
CA SER A 324 -46.49 -25.71 -5.63
C SER A 324 -47.77 -25.00 -6.06
N ASP A 325 -47.70 -23.76 -6.59
CA ASP A 325 -48.84 -23.16 -7.31
C ASP A 325 -48.54 -21.96 -8.22
N ALA A 326 -47.27 -21.72 -8.59
CA ALA A 326 -46.93 -20.83 -9.69
C ALA A 326 -46.16 -21.65 -10.74
N GLY A 327 -46.72 -21.69 -11.96
CA GLY A 327 -46.37 -22.63 -13.02
C GLY A 327 -44.87 -22.84 -13.27
N THR A 328 -44.56 -24.05 -13.71
CA THR A 328 -43.26 -24.44 -14.25
C THR A 328 -42.80 -23.45 -15.31
N VAL A 329 -41.77 -22.65 -15.02
CA VAL A 329 -41.09 -21.85 -16.04
C VAL A 329 -40.13 -22.78 -16.77
N GLU A 330 -40.55 -23.24 -17.95
CA GLU A 330 -39.69 -23.98 -18.88
C GLU A 330 -38.72 -22.97 -19.53
N ILE A 331 -37.45 -22.99 -19.13
CA ILE A 331 -36.41 -22.18 -19.78
C ILE A 331 -35.98 -22.89 -21.06
N ILE A 332 -36.62 -22.53 -22.18
CA ILE A 332 -36.22 -22.94 -23.52
C ILE A 332 -35.14 -21.96 -24.03
N PRO A 333 -34.05 -22.43 -24.68
CA PRO A 333 -33.06 -21.54 -25.27
C PRO A 333 -33.70 -20.57 -26.26
N GLY A 334 -33.77 -19.27 -25.91
CA GLY A 334 -34.25 -18.22 -26.81
C GLY A 334 -35.48 -17.41 -26.36
N GLY A 335 -36.04 -17.62 -25.17
CA GLY A 335 -37.03 -16.67 -24.63
C GLY A 335 -37.93 -17.23 -23.54
N VAL A 336 -38.19 -16.42 -22.52
CA VAL A 336 -39.16 -16.73 -21.46
C VAL A 336 -40.57 -16.44 -21.97
N ARG A 337 -41.46 -17.44 -22.00
CA ARG A 337 -42.91 -17.23 -22.04
C ARG A 337 -43.46 -17.44 -20.64
N THR A 338 -44.22 -16.47 -20.14
CA THR A 338 -45.09 -16.65 -18.98
C THR A 338 -46.41 -17.25 -19.48
N GLU A 339 -46.70 -18.51 -19.14
CA GLU A 339 -48.06 -19.01 -19.25
C GLU A 339 -48.87 -18.52 -18.04
N GLY A 340 -49.97 -17.79 -18.28
CA GLY A 340 -50.98 -17.56 -17.25
C GLY A 340 -51.41 -16.12 -17.00
N ALA A 341 -51.81 -15.36 -18.02
CA ALA A 341 -52.89 -14.38 -17.87
C ALA A 341 -54.16 -15.00 -18.43
N ALA A 342 -54.90 -15.74 -17.59
CA ALA A 342 -56.19 -16.27 -17.96
C ALA A 342 -57.16 -15.10 -18.22
N SER A 343 -57.60 -14.99 -19.47
CA SER A 343 -58.77 -14.20 -19.83
C SER A 343 -60.02 -14.79 -19.18
N ARG A 344 -60.59 -14.09 -18.19
CA ARG A 344 -62.02 -13.76 -18.04
C ARG A 344 -62.24 -12.93 -16.78
#